data_AF-A0A5C7RIH0-F1
#
_entry.id   AF-A0A5C7RIH0-F1
#
_cell.length_a   1.000
_cell.length_b   1.000
_cell.length_c   1.000
_cell.angle_alpha   90.00
_cell.angle_beta   90.00
_cell.angle_gamma   90.00
#
_symmetry.space_group_name_H-M   'P 1'
#
loop_
_entity.id
_entity.type
_entity.pdbx_description
1 polymer ?
#
loop_
_entity_poly.entity_id
_entity_poly.type
_entity_poly.pdbx_seq_one_letter_code
_entity_poly.pdbx_strand_id
1 'polypeptide(L)'
;MAPSLVSPTKPAVFAKGKFHNQQAQQSKSLWEYLKMTRKHPFSQWPAWVENEYTAQPIERVNDGSLQVTVIGHSTVLIQTAGYNILTDPVYGMRASPVNFAGPKRVRAPAIRFEDLPPIDVVAISHDHYDHLDSSTVQALVKRDNPAIFVGLGVAKRMPYSERVTELDWWEASRVSDQFNVYFVPTQHFSGRGLFDRDTTLWGGFVLEVSGRKVYFGGDTGYADHFQQTYAQFGAMDIALIPIGAYEPREFMGPVHMDPQEAVQAHLDLHAKRSIGVHYATFQMTSEPIHEPVKLLEAARAKAGLSAEDFMALPFGQTLIVDD
;
A
#
# COMPACT_ATOMS: atom_id res chain seq x y z
N MET A 1 26.35 -19.44 -8.88
CA MET A 1 26.09 -18.91 -10.24
C MET A 1 25.72 -17.45 -10.08
N ALA A 2 26.33 -16.54 -10.84
CA ALA A 2 26.11 -15.10 -10.71
C ALA A 2 24.63 -14.75 -10.98
N PRO A 3 24.01 -13.86 -10.19
CA PRO A 3 22.62 -13.49 -10.41
C PRO A 3 22.50 -12.72 -11.72
N SER A 4 21.44 -13.08 -12.44
CA SER A 4 20.93 -12.51 -13.67
C SER A 4 21.03 -10.99 -13.72
N LEU A 5 21.46 -10.49 -14.88
CA LEU A 5 21.46 -9.08 -15.28
C LEU A 5 20.16 -8.40 -14.81
N VAL A 6 20.26 -7.46 -13.86
CA VAL A 6 19.15 -6.58 -13.49
C VAL A 6 18.80 -5.78 -14.76
N SER A 7 17.56 -5.90 -15.23
CA SER A 7 17.08 -5.07 -16.35
C SER A 7 17.22 -3.60 -15.95
N PRO A 8 17.67 -2.70 -16.83
CA PRO A 8 17.72 -1.27 -16.50
C PRO A 8 16.34 -0.81 -16.02
N THR A 9 16.30 0.11 -15.05
CA THR A 9 15.06 0.73 -14.58
C THR A 9 14.34 1.38 -15.76
N LYS A 10 13.05 1.04 -15.95
CA LYS A 10 12.24 1.50 -17.09
C LYS A 10 11.07 2.36 -16.61
N PRO A 11 10.79 3.48 -17.30
CA PRO A 11 9.58 4.27 -17.05
C PRO A 11 8.33 3.42 -17.31
N ALA A 12 7.16 3.93 -16.89
CA ALA A 12 5.90 3.23 -17.15
C ALA A 12 5.62 3.10 -18.64
N VAL A 13 5.00 1.98 -19.00
CA VAL A 13 4.59 1.71 -20.38
C VAL A 13 3.21 2.31 -20.58
N PHE A 14 3.12 3.44 -21.29
CA PHE A 14 1.85 4.05 -21.68
C PHE A 14 1.59 3.86 -23.18
N ALA A 15 0.56 3.08 -23.52
CA ALA A 15 0.20 2.78 -24.90
C ALA A 15 -1.31 2.74 -25.08
N LYS A 16 -1.79 3.38 -26.17
CA LYS A 16 -3.23 3.46 -26.53
C LYS A 16 -4.10 4.03 -25.41
N GLY A 17 -3.60 5.05 -24.70
CA GLY A 17 -4.31 5.72 -23.61
C GLY A 17 -4.37 4.93 -22.30
N LYS A 18 -3.54 3.90 -22.14
CA LYS A 18 -3.50 3.03 -20.97
C LYS A 18 -2.08 2.75 -20.51
N PHE A 19 -1.88 2.65 -19.20
CA PHE A 19 -0.68 2.13 -18.58
C PHE A 19 -0.67 0.59 -18.60
N HIS A 20 0.51 -0.01 -18.56
CA HIS A 20 0.71 -1.45 -18.62
C HIS A 20 1.78 -1.89 -17.61
N ASN A 21 1.58 -3.06 -17.01
CA ASN A 21 2.58 -3.70 -16.18
C ASN A 21 3.85 -4.03 -16.99
N GLN A 22 5.01 -3.99 -16.33
CA GLN A 22 6.28 -4.40 -16.94
C GLN A 22 6.30 -5.90 -17.26
N GLN A 23 5.74 -6.72 -16.36
CA GLN A 23 5.54 -8.13 -16.59
C GLN A 23 4.09 -8.37 -17.04
N ALA A 24 3.93 -8.93 -18.23
CA ALA A 24 2.62 -9.24 -18.77
C ALA A 24 1.85 -10.20 -17.85
N GLN A 25 0.60 -9.87 -17.58
CA GLN A 25 -0.31 -10.72 -16.84
C GLN A 25 -1.34 -11.36 -17.78
N GLN A 26 -1.74 -12.59 -17.48
CA GLN A 26 -2.91 -13.18 -18.10
C GLN A 26 -4.16 -12.69 -17.37
N SER A 27 -4.84 -11.70 -17.94
CA SER A 27 -6.14 -11.28 -17.43
C SER A 27 -7.19 -12.34 -17.74
N LYS A 28 -7.94 -12.77 -16.74
CA LYS A 28 -9.11 -13.62 -16.95
C LYS A 28 -10.31 -12.82 -17.43
N SER A 29 -11.16 -13.45 -18.23
CA SER A 29 -12.39 -12.84 -18.73
C SER A 29 -13.45 -12.66 -17.63
N LEU A 30 -14.39 -11.74 -17.84
CA LEU A 30 -15.54 -11.53 -16.95
C LEU A 30 -16.34 -12.82 -16.70
N TRP A 31 -16.46 -13.68 -17.72
CA TRP A 31 -17.12 -14.99 -17.59
C TRP A 31 -16.39 -15.93 -16.64
N GLU A 32 -15.06 -15.95 -16.70
CA GLU A 32 -14.24 -16.73 -15.77
C GLU A 32 -14.35 -16.18 -14.35
N TYR A 33 -14.38 -14.86 -14.19
CA TYR A 33 -14.64 -14.22 -12.90
C TYR A 33 -16.00 -14.65 -12.30
N LEU A 34 -17.09 -14.54 -13.07
CA LEU A 34 -18.44 -14.92 -12.60
C LEU A 34 -18.56 -16.42 -12.27
N LYS A 35 -17.91 -17.28 -13.05
CA LYS A 35 -17.88 -18.72 -12.79
C LYS A 35 -17.12 -19.04 -11.49
N MET A 36 -16.09 -18.27 -11.21
CA MET A 36 -15.20 -18.46 -10.09
C MET A 36 -15.78 -17.91 -8.79
N THR A 37 -16.46 -16.75 -8.79
CA THR A 37 -17.19 -16.27 -7.60
C THR A 37 -18.28 -17.23 -7.14
N ARG A 38 -18.90 -17.99 -8.06
CA ARG A 38 -19.83 -19.08 -7.70
C ARG A 38 -19.14 -20.27 -7.03
N LYS A 39 -17.85 -20.52 -7.33
CA LYS A 39 -17.06 -21.62 -6.76
C LYS A 39 -16.35 -21.23 -5.46
N HIS A 40 -16.03 -19.96 -5.30
CA HIS A 40 -15.33 -19.38 -4.16
C HIS A 40 -16.20 -18.27 -3.55
N PRO A 41 -17.31 -18.63 -2.86
CA PRO A 41 -18.16 -17.63 -2.24
C PRO A 41 -17.37 -16.84 -1.20
N PHE A 42 -17.79 -15.59 -0.99
CA PHE A 42 -17.22 -14.76 0.06
C PHE A 42 -17.36 -15.45 1.42
N SER A 43 -16.27 -15.52 2.17
CA SER A 43 -16.31 -15.95 3.56
C SER A 43 -17.22 -15.02 4.38
N GLN A 44 -17.86 -15.54 5.44
CA GLN A 44 -18.64 -14.69 6.32
C GLN A 44 -17.72 -13.89 7.24
N TRP A 45 -17.63 -12.59 7.00
CA TRP A 45 -16.95 -11.66 7.92
C TRP A 45 -17.90 -11.19 9.02
N PRO A 46 -17.39 -10.87 10.22
CA PRO A 46 -18.20 -10.20 11.24
C PRO A 46 -18.68 -8.83 10.73
N ALA A 47 -19.86 -8.40 11.19
CA ALA A 47 -20.40 -7.09 10.82
C ALA A 47 -19.55 -5.93 11.35
N TRP A 48 -18.87 -6.15 12.48
CA TRP A 48 -17.95 -5.21 13.10
C TRP A 48 -16.88 -5.92 13.94
N VAL A 49 -15.68 -5.35 13.98
CA VAL A 49 -14.53 -5.77 14.78
C VAL A 49 -13.99 -4.53 15.49
N GLU A 50 -13.93 -4.58 16.82
CA GLU A 50 -13.32 -3.50 17.59
C GLU A 50 -11.80 -3.52 17.43
N ASN A 51 -11.19 -2.33 17.40
CA ASN A 51 -9.74 -2.23 17.45
C ASN A 51 -9.26 -2.50 18.88
N GLU A 52 -8.27 -3.38 19.01
CA GLU A 52 -7.65 -3.69 20.30
C GLU A 52 -6.83 -2.52 20.84
N TYR A 53 -6.25 -1.72 19.94
CA TYR A 53 -5.44 -0.56 20.27
C TYR A 53 -6.04 0.69 19.63
N THR A 54 -5.98 1.80 20.37
CA THR A 54 -6.22 3.13 19.83
C THR A 54 -4.95 3.93 20.03
N ALA A 55 -4.23 4.19 18.94
CA ALA A 55 -2.98 4.93 19.04
C ALA A 55 -3.25 6.39 19.42
N GLN A 56 -2.36 6.95 20.23
CA GLN A 56 -2.27 8.37 20.51
C GLN A 56 -0.89 8.80 20.03
N PRO A 57 -0.73 9.03 18.71
CA PRO A 57 0.57 9.34 18.13
C PRO A 57 1.11 10.63 18.75
N ILE A 58 2.40 10.65 19.03
CA ILE A 58 3.05 11.92 19.43
C ILE A 58 3.05 12.87 18.23
N GLU A 59 3.11 14.17 18.50
CA GLU A 59 3.01 15.17 17.44
C GLU A 59 4.14 15.04 16.42
N ARG A 60 5.38 14.80 16.88
CA ARG A 60 6.60 14.70 16.05
C ARG A 60 7.63 13.76 16.68
N VAL A 61 8.33 12.99 15.84
CA VAL A 61 9.48 12.17 16.23
C VAL A 61 10.77 12.84 15.73
N ASN A 62 11.64 13.30 16.63
CA ASN A 62 12.85 14.07 16.29
C ASN A 62 14.17 13.42 16.73
N ASP A 63 14.11 12.28 17.43
CA ASP A 63 15.25 11.62 18.05
C ASP A 63 16.00 10.66 17.10
N GLY A 64 15.64 10.65 15.81
CA GLY A 64 16.20 9.75 14.80
C GLY A 64 15.45 8.42 14.65
N SER A 65 14.59 8.07 15.62
CA SER A 65 13.79 6.85 15.53
C SER A 65 12.78 6.90 14.36
N LEU A 66 12.38 5.72 13.91
CA LEU A 66 11.32 5.50 12.95
C LEU A 66 10.14 4.85 13.68
N GLN A 67 9.01 5.54 13.72
CA GLN A 67 7.76 5.02 14.28
C GLN A 67 6.77 4.73 13.17
N VAL A 68 6.15 3.54 13.20
CA VAL A 68 5.20 3.10 12.19
C VAL A 68 3.94 2.56 12.86
N THR A 69 2.80 3.17 12.54
CA THR A 69 1.49 2.79 13.10
C THR A 69 0.52 2.45 11.97
N VAL A 70 0.03 1.20 11.95
CA VAL A 70 -1.00 0.80 10.98
C VAL A 70 -2.36 1.28 11.47
N ILE A 71 -2.94 2.26 10.78
CA ILE A 71 -4.25 2.83 11.12
C ILE A 71 -5.39 1.91 10.66
N GLY A 72 -5.20 1.28 9.50
CA GLY A 72 -6.12 0.30 8.94
C GLY A 72 -5.99 0.20 7.43
N HIS A 73 -6.29 -0.97 6.88
CA HIS A 73 -6.11 -1.28 5.46
C HIS A 73 -4.67 -0.99 5.01
N SER A 74 -4.46 -0.05 4.08
CA SER A 74 -3.14 0.45 3.66
C SER A 74 -2.84 1.87 4.15
N THR A 75 -3.65 2.38 5.08
CA THR A 75 -3.38 3.64 5.77
C THR A 75 -2.40 3.42 6.92
N VAL A 76 -1.19 3.94 6.76
CA VAL A 76 -0.10 3.83 7.74
C VAL A 76 0.46 5.22 8.03
N LEU A 77 0.58 5.55 9.32
CA LEU A 77 1.31 6.72 9.77
C LEU A 77 2.77 6.33 10.00
N ILE A 78 3.67 7.05 9.33
CA ILE A 78 5.12 6.89 9.45
C ILE A 78 5.67 8.21 10.02
N GLN A 79 6.41 8.13 11.12
CA GLN A 79 6.99 9.31 11.78
C GLN A 79 8.50 9.12 11.95
N THR A 80 9.30 10.04 11.42
CA THR A 80 10.76 10.02 11.58
C THR A 80 11.36 11.39 11.19
N ALA A 81 12.48 11.76 11.80
CA ALA A 81 13.23 12.99 11.49
C ALA A 81 12.38 14.27 11.38
N GLY A 82 11.36 14.39 12.23
CA GLY A 82 10.42 15.51 12.29
C GLY A 82 9.28 15.44 11.27
N TYR A 83 9.24 14.45 10.37
CA TYR A 83 8.19 14.28 9.37
C TYR A 83 7.11 13.31 9.81
N ASN A 84 5.86 13.63 9.46
CA ASN A 84 4.70 12.75 9.56
C ASN A 84 4.19 12.47 8.14
N ILE A 85 4.27 11.20 7.74
CA ILE A 85 3.92 10.73 6.40
C ILE A 85 2.72 9.79 6.52
N LEU A 86 1.73 9.96 5.66
CA LEU A 86 0.52 9.15 5.63
C LEU A 86 0.37 8.46 4.28
N THR A 87 0.30 7.13 4.26
CA THR A 87 0.07 6.35 3.05
C THR A 87 -1.42 6.12 2.82
N ASP A 88 -1.88 6.12 1.57
CA ASP A 88 -3.23 5.71 1.13
C ASP A 88 -4.35 6.00 2.16
N PRO A 89 -4.60 7.29 2.50
CA PRO A 89 -5.44 7.62 3.63
C PRO A 89 -6.92 7.42 3.33
N VAL A 90 -7.53 6.43 4.00
CA VAL A 90 -8.96 6.10 3.85
C VAL A 90 -9.69 6.07 5.20
N TYR A 91 -10.43 7.15 5.46
CA TYR A 91 -11.28 7.29 6.65
C TYR A 91 -12.77 7.04 6.35
N GLY A 92 -13.17 7.05 5.08
CA GLY A 92 -14.53 6.72 4.67
C GLY A 92 -15.01 5.36 5.18
N MET A 93 -16.32 5.26 5.45
CA MET A 93 -16.98 4.01 5.86
C MET A 93 -17.05 2.99 4.72
N ARG A 94 -16.99 3.46 3.46
CA ARG A 94 -17.03 2.61 2.27
C ARG A 94 -15.94 3.01 1.28
N ALA A 95 -15.31 2.01 0.68
CA ALA A 95 -14.47 2.17 -0.49
C ALA A 95 -15.34 2.18 -1.76
N SER A 96 -16.00 3.30 -2.03
CA SER A 96 -17.02 3.39 -3.08
C SER A 96 -17.26 4.83 -3.54
N PRO A 97 -17.71 5.05 -4.79
CA PRO A 97 -18.19 6.37 -5.22
C PRO A 97 -19.49 6.80 -4.51
N VAL A 98 -20.20 5.88 -3.86
CA VAL A 98 -21.49 6.13 -3.23
C VAL A 98 -21.56 5.56 -1.82
N ASN A 99 -22.29 6.24 -0.93
CA ASN A 99 -22.37 5.87 0.49
C ASN A 99 -23.27 4.64 0.78
N PHE A 100 -24.08 4.19 -0.19
CA PHE A 100 -25.07 3.12 0.00
C PHE A 100 -24.64 1.75 -0.58
N ALA A 101 -23.60 1.69 -1.41
CA ALA A 101 -23.14 0.47 -2.07
C ALA A 101 -21.61 0.38 -2.09
N GLY A 102 -21.06 -0.81 -2.37
CA GLY A 102 -19.61 -1.08 -2.37
C GLY A 102 -19.06 -1.54 -1.01
N PRO A 103 -17.79 -1.97 -0.93
CA PRO A 103 -17.18 -2.53 0.27
C PRO A 103 -17.32 -1.57 1.46
N LYS A 104 -17.91 -2.06 2.56
CA LYS A 104 -18.00 -1.34 3.83
C LYS A 104 -16.89 -1.83 4.74
N ARG A 105 -16.22 -0.92 5.44
CA ARG A 105 -15.25 -1.34 6.46
C ARG A 105 -15.95 -2.03 7.62
N VAL A 106 -15.28 -3.02 8.21
CA VAL A 106 -15.77 -3.75 9.39
C VAL A 106 -15.12 -3.29 10.68
N ARG A 107 -14.30 -2.23 10.66
CA ARG A 107 -13.66 -1.66 11.84
C ARG A 107 -13.41 -0.17 11.64
N ALA A 108 -13.28 0.59 12.72
CA ALA A 108 -12.89 1.99 12.64
C ALA A 108 -11.40 2.14 12.26
N PRO A 109 -10.95 3.29 11.73
CA PRO A 109 -9.54 3.67 11.77
C PRO A 109 -9.02 3.62 13.22
N ALA A 110 -7.82 3.08 13.43
CA ALA A 110 -7.25 2.93 14.78
C ALA A 110 -6.70 4.24 15.37
N ILE A 111 -6.61 5.29 14.56
CA ILE A 111 -6.39 6.68 14.99
C ILE A 111 -7.54 7.48 14.40
N ARG A 112 -8.29 8.20 15.25
CA ARG A 112 -9.38 9.07 14.77
C ARG A 112 -8.79 10.17 13.89
N PHE A 113 -9.56 10.68 12.92
CA PHE A 113 -9.04 11.68 12.00
C PHE A 113 -8.56 12.93 12.75
N GLU A 114 -9.33 13.36 13.74
CA GLU A 114 -9.02 14.48 14.63
C GLU A 114 -7.80 14.27 15.53
N ASP A 115 -7.39 13.01 15.75
CA ASP A 115 -6.24 12.65 16.59
C ASP A 115 -4.96 12.43 15.76
N LEU A 116 -5.03 12.55 14.42
CA LEU A 116 -3.84 12.53 13.58
C LEU A 116 -2.93 13.72 13.94
N PRO A 117 -1.60 13.51 14.01
CA PRO A 117 -0.69 14.63 14.12
C PRO A 117 -0.70 15.44 12.81
N PRO A 118 -0.09 16.64 12.76
CA PRO A 118 0.00 17.42 11.53
C PRO A 118 0.74 16.60 10.45
N ILE A 119 0.09 16.37 9.30
CA ILE A 119 0.65 15.55 8.23
C ILE A 119 1.41 16.45 7.23
N ASP A 120 2.67 16.10 6.93
CA ASP A 120 3.47 16.87 5.96
C ASP A 120 3.43 16.25 4.55
N VAL A 121 3.31 14.92 4.48
CA VAL A 121 3.37 14.18 3.22
C VAL A 121 2.27 13.14 3.16
N VAL A 122 1.59 13.09 2.03
CA VAL A 122 0.66 12.02 1.66
C VAL A 122 1.20 11.30 0.43
N ALA A 123 1.34 9.97 0.52
CA ALA A 123 1.75 9.12 -0.58
C ALA A 123 0.58 8.22 -1.00
N ILE A 124 0.13 8.34 -2.26
CA ILE A 124 -1.02 7.58 -2.78
C ILE A 124 -0.58 6.65 -3.89
N SER A 125 -0.71 5.34 -3.67
CA SER A 125 -0.19 4.29 -4.54
C SER A 125 -0.90 4.21 -5.89
N HIS A 126 -2.24 4.31 -5.88
CA HIS A 126 -3.08 4.23 -7.07
C HIS A 126 -4.50 4.76 -6.80
N ASP A 127 -5.36 4.76 -7.83
CA ASP A 127 -6.65 5.46 -7.79
C ASP A 127 -7.86 4.63 -7.32
N HIS A 128 -7.70 3.40 -6.81
CA HIS A 128 -8.84 2.63 -6.30
C HIS A 128 -9.47 3.29 -5.05
N TYR A 129 -10.75 3.03 -4.80
CA TYR A 129 -11.50 3.72 -3.74
C TYR A 129 -11.05 3.37 -2.32
N ASP A 130 -10.40 2.23 -2.12
CA ASP A 130 -9.83 1.80 -0.84
C ASP A 130 -8.39 2.29 -0.62
N HIS A 131 -7.81 3.01 -1.59
CA HIS A 131 -6.49 3.66 -1.49
C HIS A 131 -6.55 5.18 -1.67
N LEU A 132 -7.51 5.66 -2.45
CA LEU A 132 -7.78 7.06 -2.71
C LEU A 132 -9.21 7.44 -2.29
N ASP A 133 -9.33 7.90 -1.05
CA ASP A 133 -10.53 8.56 -0.54
C ASP A 133 -10.40 10.08 -0.72
N SER A 134 -11.00 10.60 -1.80
CA SER A 134 -10.95 12.02 -2.14
C SER A 134 -11.47 12.93 -1.02
N SER A 135 -12.41 12.46 -0.18
CA SER A 135 -12.94 13.25 0.94
C SER A 135 -11.92 13.37 2.08
N THR A 136 -11.22 12.28 2.38
CA THR A 136 -10.11 12.26 3.33
C THR A 136 -8.97 13.15 2.86
N VAL A 137 -8.55 13.03 1.60
CA VAL A 137 -7.48 13.89 1.03
C VAL A 137 -7.88 15.37 1.08
N GLN A 138 -9.13 15.71 0.74
CA GLN A 138 -9.62 17.09 0.81
C GLN A 138 -9.59 17.63 2.25
N ALA A 139 -9.92 16.81 3.25
CA ALA A 139 -9.86 17.20 4.65
C ALA A 139 -8.42 17.45 5.12
N LEU A 140 -7.47 16.59 4.72
CA LEU A 140 -6.04 16.76 5.02
C LEU A 140 -5.47 18.04 4.38
N VAL A 141 -5.80 18.32 3.11
CA VAL A 141 -5.38 19.56 2.43
C VAL A 141 -5.86 20.80 3.17
N LYS A 142 -7.11 20.80 3.65
CA LYS A 142 -7.67 21.94 4.39
C LYS A 142 -7.05 22.10 5.77
N ARG A 143 -6.70 21.00 6.44
CA ARG A 143 -6.21 21.01 7.82
C ARG A 143 -4.71 21.29 7.90
N ASP A 144 -3.91 20.54 7.14
CA ASP A 144 -2.45 20.47 7.33
C ASP A 144 -1.67 20.95 6.10
N ASN A 145 -2.33 21.03 4.94
CA ASN A 145 -1.70 21.43 3.68
C ASN A 145 -0.46 20.58 3.27
N PRO A 146 -0.53 19.23 3.29
CA PRO A 146 0.62 18.38 2.99
C PRO A 146 1.05 18.46 1.52
N ALA A 147 2.31 18.08 1.26
CA ALA A 147 2.76 17.66 -0.06
C ALA A 147 2.11 16.31 -0.42
N ILE A 148 1.64 16.16 -1.66
CA ILE A 148 0.92 14.96 -2.11
C ILE A 148 1.64 14.37 -3.31
N PHE A 149 2.00 13.09 -3.22
CA PHE A 149 2.69 12.35 -4.28
C PHE A 149 1.83 11.18 -4.76
N VAL A 150 1.69 11.08 -6.09
CA VAL A 150 0.87 10.06 -6.76
C VAL A 150 1.51 9.62 -8.07
N GLY A 151 1.00 8.55 -8.68
CA GLY A 151 1.35 8.17 -10.05
C GLY A 151 0.73 9.08 -11.13
N LEU A 152 1.34 9.12 -12.31
CA LEU A 152 0.84 9.86 -13.49
C LEU A 152 -0.68 9.71 -13.74
N GLY A 153 -1.37 10.82 -13.93
CA GLY A 153 -2.81 10.90 -14.21
C GLY A 153 -3.74 10.84 -12.99
N VAL A 154 -3.26 10.41 -11.82
CA VAL A 154 -4.07 10.26 -10.60
C VAL A 154 -4.54 11.62 -10.06
N ALA A 155 -3.80 12.71 -10.26
CA ALA A 155 -4.16 14.04 -9.77
C ALA A 155 -5.56 14.48 -10.24
N LYS A 156 -5.97 14.06 -11.43
CA LYS A 156 -7.30 14.33 -12.01
C LYS A 156 -8.47 13.73 -11.22
N ARG A 157 -8.19 12.81 -10.29
CA ARG A 157 -9.17 12.17 -9.41
C ARG A 157 -9.39 12.92 -8.10
N MET A 158 -8.67 14.01 -7.89
CA MET A 158 -8.66 14.75 -6.64
C MET A 158 -9.06 16.21 -6.84
N PRO A 159 -9.71 16.82 -5.83
CA PRO A 159 -9.75 18.27 -5.76
C PRO A 159 -8.32 18.81 -5.58
N TYR A 160 -8.02 19.99 -6.13
CA TYR A 160 -6.69 20.62 -6.07
C TYR A 160 -5.58 19.87 -6.82
N SER A 161 -5.92 19.27 -7.96
CA SER A 161 -5.00 18.50 -8.81
C SER A 161 -3.70 19.23 -9.15
N GLU A 162 -3.73 20.56 -9.22
CA GLU A 162 -2.59 21.43 -9.54
C GLU A 162 -1.49 21.44 -8.46
N ARG A 163 -1.79 20.96 -7.26
CA ARG A 163 -0.85 20.90 -6.14
C ARG A 163 -0.26 19.51 -5.91
N VAL A 164 -0.72 18.54 -6.68
CA VAL A 164 -0.33 17.15 -6.55
C VAL A 164 0.86 16.91 -7.46
N THR A 165 1.92 16.34 -6.90
CA THR A 165 3.08 15.93 -7.67
C THR A 165 2.81 14.54 -8.24
N GLU A 166 2.69 14.45 -9.56
CA GLU A 166 2.59 13.18 -10.28
C GLU A 166 4.00 12.71 -10.67
N LEU A 167 4.27 11.42 -10.46
CA LEU A 167 5.56 10.78 -10.76
C LEU A 167 5.36 9.58 -11.67
N ASP A 168 6.28 9.39 -12.62
CA ASP A 168 6.45 8.12 -13.33
C ASP A 168 7.28 7.13 -12.47
N TRP A 169 7.28 5.86 -12.84
CA TRP A 169 8.16 4.87 -12.20
C TRP A 169 9.63 5.27 -12.33
N TRP A 170 10.32 5.16 -11.20
CA TRP A 170 11.71 5.55 -10.96
C TRP A 170 11.96 7.06 -10.94
N GLU A 171 10.92 7.89 -11.08
CA GLU A 171 11.04 9.32 -10.81
C GLU A 171 11.07 9.60 -9.31
N ALA A 172 11.72 10.72 -8.98
CA ALA A 172 11.89 11.20 -7.64
C ALA A 172 11.41 12.64 -7.52
N SER A 173 10.90 12.99 -6.35
CA SER A 173 10.70 14.38 -5.96
C SER A 173 11.34 14.63 -4.60
N ARG A 174 11.98 15.79 -4.48
CA ARG A 174 12.58 16.24 -3.22
C ARG A 174 11.52 16.97 -2.38
N VAL A 175 11.30 16.53 -1.16
CA VAL A 175 10.50 17.23 -0.14
C VAL A 175 11.38 18.23 0.62
N SER A 176 12.60 17.82 0.96
CA SER A 176 13.64 18.65 1.57
C SER A 176 15.03 18.06 1.29
N ASP A 177 16.11 18.71 1.73
CA ASP A 177 17.47 18.19 1.52
C ASP A 177 17.73 16.81 2.15
N GLN A 178 16.93 16.42 3.15
CA GLN A 178 17.01 15.13 3.82
C GLN A 178 15.85 14.19 3.49
N PHE A 179 14.90 14.59 2.64
CA PHE A 179 13.72 13.79 2.34
C PHE A 179 13.44 13.75 0.83
N ASN A 180 13.64 12.58 0.23
CA ASN A 180 13.25 12.26 -1.13
C ASN A 180 12.12 11.23 -1.16
N VAL A 181 11.20 11.40 -2.10
CA VAL A 181 10.12 10.46 -2.41
C VAL A 181 10.38 9.91 -3.80
N TYR A 182 10.43 8.59 -3.94
CA TYR A 182 10.58 7.90 -5.21
C TYR A 182 9.32 7.09 -5.49
N PHE A 183 8.81 7.16 -6.72
CA PHE A 183 7.70 6.31 -7.15
C PHE A 183 8.25 5.08 -7.86
N VAL A 184 7.88 3.88 -7.42
CA VAL A 184 8.46 2.62 -7.89
C VAL A 184 7.39 1.71 -8.50
N PRO A 185 7.74 0.86 -9.47
CA PRO A 185 6.75 -0.01 -10.11
C PRO A 185 6.17 -1.02 -9.14
N THR A 186 4.89 -1.33 -9.36
CA THR A 186 4.19 -2.47 -8.78
C THR A 186 3.43 -3.22 -9.87
N GLN A 187 2.95 -4.41 -9.54
CA GLN A 187 2.24 -5.31 -10.44
C GLN A 187 0.73 -5.22 -10.15
N HIS A 188 0.07 -4.20 -10.70
CA HIS A 188 -1.34 -3.91 -10.38
C HIS A 188 -2.08 -3.26 -11.55
N PHE A 189 -3.15 -2.52 -11.27
CA PHE A 189 -3.96 -1.80 -12.26
C PHE A 189 -4.62 -0.57 -11.62
N SER A 190 -5.37 0.21 -12.41
CA SER A 190 -6.13 1.36 -11.91
C SER A 190 -7.54 1.41 -12.49
N GLY A 191 -8.43 2.19 -11.88
CA GLY A 191 -9.79 2.43 -12.37
C GLY A 191 -10.82 2.73 -11.28
N ARG A 192 -11.71 3.69 -11.54
CA ARG A 192 -12.79 4.12 -10.62
C ARG A 192 -14.18 3.98 -11.21
N GLY A 193 -14.30 3.55 -12.46
CA GLY A 193 -15.56 3.39 -13.18
C GLY A 193 -15.47 2.34 -14.30
N LEU A 194 -16.43 2.39 -15.23
CA LEU A 194 -16.58 1.36 -16.27
C LEU A 194 -15.61 1.53 -17.45
N PHE A 195 -15.08 2.73 -17.67
CA PHE A 195 -14.35 3.08 -18.90
C PHE A 195 -12.98 3.72 -18.66
N ASP A 196 -12.50 3.72 -17.42
CA ASP A 196 -11.28 4.41 -17.02
C ASP A 196 -10.18 3.46 -16.53
N ARG A 197 -10.34 2.16 -16.78
CA ARG A 197 -9.36 1.15 -16.42
C ARG A 197 -8.00 1.42 -17.08
N ASP A 198 -6.97 1.43 -16.24
CA ASP A 198 -5.55 1.65 -16.57
C ASP A 198 -5.25 3.06 -17.13
N THR A 199 -6.14 4.04 -16.92
CA THR A 199 -5.93 5.41 -17.43
C THR A 199 -5.04 6.28 -16.55
N THR A 200 -4.76 5.84 -15.32
CA THR A 200 -3.80 6.45 -14.39
C THR A 200 -2.76 5.41 -13.97
N LEU A 201 -1.57 5.85 -13.58
CA LEU A 201 -0.50 4.98 -13.16
C LEU A 201 -0.72 4.50 -11.71
N TRP A 202 -0.29 3.29 -11.43
CA TRP A 202 -0.22 2.66 -10.10
C TRP A 202 1.25 2.41 -9.75
N GLY A 203 1.56 2.27 -8.46
CA GLY A 203 2.92 1.99 -8.03
C GLY A 203 3.02 1.90 -6.51
N GLY A 204 4.26 1.83 -6.04
CA GLY A 204 4.64 1.96 -4.65
C GLY A 204 5.54 3.18 -4.46
N PHE A 205 6.05 3.34 -3.24
CA PHE A 205 7.00 4.40 -2.91
C PHE A 205 8.22 3.83 -2.19
N VAL A 206 9.37 4.43 -2.46
CA VAL A 206 10.49 4.43 -1.51
C VAL A 206 10.56 5.83 -0.91
N LEU A 207 10.41 5.91 0.41
CA LEU A 207 10.53 7.13 1.19
C LEU A 207 11.91 7.13 1.84
N GLU A 208 12.79 8.00 1.39
CA GLU A 208 14.14 8.13 1.92
C GLU A 208 14.22 9.40 2.78
N VAL A 209 14.24 9.24 4.10
CA VAL A 209 14.18 10.33 5.07
C VAL A 209 15.37 10.22 6.03
N SER A 210 16.28 11.19 5.98
CA SER A 210 17.48 11.27 6.83
C SER A 210 18.29 9.96 6.83
N GLY A 211 18.37 9.28 5.68
CA GLY A 211 19.09 8.02 5.50
C GLY A 211 18.27 6.75 5.77
N ARG A 212 17.08 6.86 6.39
CA ARG A 212 16.13 5.74 6.55
C ARG A 212 15.39 5.50 5.24
N LYS A 213 15.15 4.23 4.89
CA LYS A 213 14.38 3.84 3.70
C LYS A 213 13.15 3.03 4.07
N VAL A 214 11.98 3.59 3.77
CA VAL A 214 10.70 2.91 3.93
C VAL A 214 10.10 2.60 2.57
N TYR A 215 9.87 1.32 2.29
CA TYR A 215 9.12 0.89 1.11
C TYR A 215 7.63 0.82 1.43
N PHE A 216 6.80 1.40 0.58
CA PHE A 216 5.35 1.25 0.61
C PHE A 216 4.87 0.62 -0.69
N GLY A 217 4.39 -0.62 -0.63
CA GLY A 217 4.07 -1.40 -1.83
C GLY A 217 2.71 -1.12 -2.49
N GLY A 218 1.85 -0.30 -1.87
CA GLY A 218 0.45 -0.18 -2.31
C GLY A 218 -0.20 -1.56 -2.45
N ASP A 219 -0.93 -1.74 -3.56
CA ASP A 219 -1.38 -3.06 -4.02
C ASP A 219 -0.48 -3.59 -5.12
N THR A 220 -0.16 -4.87 -5.04
CA THR A 220 0.75 -5.50 -5.98
C THR A 220 0.60 -7.02 -5.97
N GLY A 221 0.68 -7.63 -7.15
CA GLY A 221 0.99 -9.05 -7.33
C GLY A 221 2.49 -9.29 -7.25
N TYR A 222 2.91 -10.54 -7.19
CA TYR A 222 4.35 -10.84 -7.15
C TYR A 222 4.99 -10.73 -8.55
N ALA A 223 6.09 -9.99 -8.66
CA ALA A 223 6.88 -9.81 -9.88
C ALA A 223 8.30 -9.33 -9.56
N ASP A 224 9.12 -9.10 -10.60
CA ASP A 224 10.54 -8.74 -10.48
C ASP A 224 10.81 -7.31 -9.95
N HIS A 225 9.78 -6.47 -9.82
CA HIS A 225 9.90 -5.10 -9.31
C HIS A 225 10.50 -5.01 -7.90
N PHE A 226 10.34 -6.04 -7.06
CA PHE A 226 10.97 -6.09 -5.74
C PHE A 226 12.50 -6.16 -5.83
N GLN A 227 13.03 -7.07 -6.65
CA GLN A 227 14.47 -7.18 -6.89
C GLN A 227 15.01 -5.95 -7.61
N GLN A 228 14.24 -5.35 -8.54
CA GLN A 228 14.61 -4.10 -9.18
C GLN A 228 14.71 -2.95 -8.17
N THR A 229 13.74 -2.86 -7.25
CA THR A 229 13.73 -1.86 -6.17
C THR A 229 14.94 -2.03 -5.25
N TYR A 230 15.25 -3.26 -4.83
CA TYR A 230 16.46 -3.55 -4.06
C TYR A 230 17.75 -3.19 -4.83
N ALA A 231 17.82 -3.53 -6.12
CA ALA A 231 19.00 -3.21 -6.93
C ALA A 231 19.25 -1.71 -7.04
N GLN A 232 18.19 -0.89 -7.05
CA GLN A 232 18.27 0.56 -7.13
C GLN A 232 18.58 1.22 -5.78
N PHE A 233 17.95 0.75 -4.70
CA PHE A 233 17.96 1.45 -3.41
C PHE A 233 18.71 0.71 -2.30
N GLY A 234 19.11 -0.53 -2.49
CA GLY A 234 19.63 -1.40 -1.43
C GLY A 234 18.54 -1.89 -0.49
N ALA A 235 18.92 -2.36 0.69
CA ALA A 235 18.01 -2.89 1.70
C ALA A 235 17.06 -1.80 2.26
N MET A 236 15.81 -2.18 2.53
CA MET A 236 14.82 -1.33 3.20
C MET A 236 14.93 -1.46 4.73
N ASP A 237 14.77 -0.35 5.46
CA ASP A 237 14.65 -0.42 6.92
C ASP A 237 13.29 -0.99 7.33
N ILE A 238 12.22 -0.51 6.70
CA ILE A 238 10.86 -1.03 6.83
C ILE A 238 10.26 -1.21 5.43
N ALA A 239 9.55 -2.32 5.22
CA ALA A 239 8.68 -2.49 4.06
C ALA A 239 7.22 -2.74 4.48
N LEU A 240 6.31 -1.91 3.96
CA LEU A 240 4.87 -2.08 4.10
C LEU A 240 4.36 -2.88 2.91
N ILE A 241 3.93 -4.14 3.16
CA ILE A 241 3.65 -5.13 2.12
C ILE A 241 2.21 -5.65 2.29
N PRO A 242 1.37 -5.64 1.23
CA PRO A 242 -0.01 -6.14 1.33
C PRO A 242 -0.02 -7.66 1.57
N ILE A 243 -0.95 -8.13 2.40
CA ILE A 243 -1.11 -9.55 2.74
C ILE A 243 -2.55 -10.07 2.54
N GLY A 244 -3.49 -9.20 2.15
CA GLY A 244 -4.89 -9.54 1.91
C GLY A 244 -5.29 -9.45 0.45
N ALA A 245 -6.59 -9.60 0.18
CA ALA A 245 -7.18 -9.47 -1.15
C ALA A 245 -6.69 -10.50 -2.19
N TYR A 246 -6.32 -11.70 -1.76
CA TYR A 246 -5.65 -12.67 -2.62
C TYR A 246 -6.53 -13.82 -3.10
N GLU A 247 -7.73 -14.03 -2.54
CA GLU A 247 -8.62 -15.12 -2.98
C GLU A 247 -9.71 -14.64 -3.95
N PRO A 248 -10.05 -15.43 -4.97
CA PRO A 248 -9.42 -16.68 -5.40
C PRO A 248 -8.09 -16.47 -6.14
N ARG A 249 -7.07 -17.27 -5.79
CA ARG A 249 -5.69 -17.11 -6.31
C ARG A 249 -5.61 -17.07 -7.82
N GLU A 250 -6.40 -17.86 -8.53
CA GLU A 250 -6.26 -17.92 -9.99
C GLU A 250 -6.75 -16.65 -10.71
N PHE A 251 -7.38 -15.70 -10.01
CA PHE A 251 -7.79 -14.41 -10.55
C PHE A 251 -7.11 -13.24 -9.87
N MET A 252 -6.95 -13.30 -8.55
CA MET A 252 -6.32 -12.22 -7.80
C MET A 252 -4.79 -12.31 -7.84
N GLY A 253 -4.20 -13.49 -7.99
CA GLY A 253 -2.74 -13.69 -7.96
C GLY A 253 -1.91 -12.86 -8.92
N PRO A 254 -2.37 -12.55 -10.15
CA PRO A 254 -1.68 -11.62 -11.01
C PRO A 254 -1.52 -10.21 -10.43
N VAL A 255 -2.44 -9.74 -9.58
CA VAL A 255 -2.51 -8.35 -9.10
C VAL A 255 -2.45 -8.17 -7.58
N HIS A 256 -2.57 -9.25 -6.80
CA HIS A 256 -2.46 -9.26 -5.34
C HIS A 256 -1.67 -10.49 -4.87
N MET A 257 -0.66 -10.21 -4.06
CA MET A 257 0.11 -11.24 -3.37
C MET A 257 -0.71 -11.96 -2.31
N ASP A 258 -0.51 -13.26 -2.18
CA ASP A 258 -0.84 -13.96 -0.93
C ASP A 258 0.26 -13.76 0.14
N PRO A 259 0.05 -14.15 1.40
CA PRO A 259 1.06 -13.98 2.44
C PRO A 259 2.38 -14.74 2.20
N GLN A 260 2.38 -15.81 1.40
CA GLN A 260 3.61 -16.52 1.05
C GLN A 260 4.44 -15.70 0.05
N GLU A 261 3.78 -15.15 -0.97
CA GLU A 261 4.39 -14.22 -1.92
C GLU A 261 4.84 -12.92 -1.24
N ALA A 262 4.09 -12.42 -0.24
CA ALA A 262 4.50 -11.27 0.56
C ALA A 262 5.80 -11.54 1.32
N VAL A 263 5.98 -12.73 1.92
CA VAL A 263 7.25 -13.13 2.56
C VAL A 263 8.38 -13.20 1.54
N GLN A 264 8.11 -13.69 0.33
CA GLN A 264 9.10 -13.66 -0.74
C GLN A 264 9.48 -12.22 -1.12
N ALA A 265 8.51 -11.32 -1.25
CA ALA A 265 8.78 -9.89 -1.49
C ALA A 265 9.62 -9.23 -0.39
N HIS A 266 9.39 -9.57 0.88
CA HIS A 266 10.24 -9.13 2.00
C HIS A 266 11.71 -9.54 1.80
N LEU A 267 11.95 -10.79 1.39
CA LEU A 267 13.29 -11.31 1.12
C LEU A 267 13.95 -10.61 -0.07
N ASP A 268 13.20 -10.40 -1.16
CA ASP A 268 13.71 -9.78 -2.39
C ASP A 268 13.99 -8.28 -2.25
N LEU A 269 13.26 -7.59 -1.37
CA LEU A 269 13.56 -6.22 -0.96
C LEU A 269 14.76 -6.13 0.00
N HIS A 270 15.22 -7.27 0.52
CA HIS A 270 16.16 -7.34 1.64
C HIS A 270 15.72 -6.42 2.80
N ALA A 271 14.42 -6.40 3.09
CA ALA A 271 13.89 -5.53 4.13
C ALA A 271 14.35 -6.03 5.50
N LYS A 272 14.85 -5.14 6.36
CA LYS A 272 15.25 -5.49 7.73
C LYS A 272 14.02 -5.92 8.55
N ARG A 273 12.90 -5.21 8.37
CA ARG A 273 11.59 -5.59 8.91
C ARG A 273 10.49 -5.27 7.90
N SER A 274 9.41 -6.02 7.93
CA SER A 274 8.20 -5.74 7.17
C SER A 274 6.96 -5.67 8.05
N ILE A 275 5.96 -4.90 7.62
CA ILE A 275 4.64 -4.82 8.25
C ILE A 275 3.58 -5.12 7.20
N GLY A 276 2.67 -6.05 7.53
CA GLY A 276 1.56 -6.44 6.69
C GLY A 276 0.50 -5.34 6.64
N VAL A 277 0.01 -5.03 5.43
CA VAL A 277 -1.08 -4.08 5.20
C VAL A 277 -2.17 -4.71 4.31
N HIS A 278 -3.21 -3.95 3.97
CA HIS A 278 -4.28 -4.36 3.04
C HIS A 278 -5.13 -5.56 3.51
N TYR A 279 -5.31 -5.73 4.82
CA TYR A 279 -6.11 -6.84 5.36
C TYR A 279 -7.12 -6.40 6.41
N ALA A 280 -8.08 -7.29 6.67
CA ALA A 280 -9.04 -7.24 7.78
C ALA A 280 -9.85 -5.93 7.96
N THR A 281 -9.93 -5.07 6.93
CA THR A 281 -10.60 -3.78 6.99
C THR A 281 -11.81 -3.72 6.06
N PHE A 282 -11.60 -3.94 4.76
CA PHE A 282 -12.67 -4.09 3.76
C PHE A 282 -12.68 -5.52 3.25
N GLN A 283 -13.86 -6.11 3.10
CA GLN A 283 -13.99 -7.40 2.43
C GLN A 283 -14.05 -7.19 0.92
N MET A 284 -12.96 -7.45 0.21
CA MET A 284 -12.84 -7.23 -1.23
C MET A 284 -12.84 -8.53 -2.04
N THR A 285 -12.62 -9.64 -1.34
CA THR A 285 -12.30 -10.96 -1.88
C THR A 285 -12.81 -12.05 -0.93
N SER A 286 -12.59 -13.31 -1.32
CA SER A 286 -13.26 -14.43 -0.69
C SER A 286 -12.61 -14.94 0.60
N GLU A 287 -11.39 -14.55 0.93
CA GLU A 287 -10.67 -15.09 2.09
C GLU A 287 -11.34 -14.72 3.44
N PRO A 288 -11.19 -15.57 4.47
CA PRO A 288 -11.60 -15.23 5.84
C PRO A 288 -10.77 -14.08 6.43
N ILE A 289 -11.42 -13.22 7.22
CA ILE A 289 -10.82 -11.99 7.78
C ILE A 289 -9.49 -12.19 8.54
N HIS A 290 -9.31 -13.33 9.22
CA HIS A 290 -8.12 -13.64 10.04
C HIS A 290 -7.13 -14.56 9.33
N GLU A 291 -7.45 -15.06 8.14
CA GLU A 291 -6.58 -15.97 7.39
C GLU A 291 -5.26 -15.32 6.96
N PRO A 292 -5.22 -14.05 6.47
CA PRO A 292 -3.98 -13.40 6.07
C PRO A 292 -2.86 -13.48 7.12
N VAL A 293 -3.21 -13.19 8.39
CA VAL A 293 -2.25 -13.20 9.52
C VAL A 293 -1.74 -14.62 9.79
N LYS A 294 -2.62 -15.62 9.78
CA LYS A 294 -2.25 -17.02 10.02
C LYS A 294 -1.32 -17.55 8.93
N LEU A 295 -1.61 -17.22 7.67
CA LEU A 295 -0.77 -17.64 6.54
C LEU A 295 0.56 -16.90 6.54
N LEU A 296 0.60 -15.63 6.94
CA LEU A 296 1.86 -14.89 7.13
C LEU A 296 2.74 -15.57 8.17
N GLU A 297 2.20 -15.94 9.33
CA GLU A 297 2.95 -16.66 10.38
C GLU A 297 3.52 -17.98 9.86
N ALA A 298 2.73 -18.75 9.12
CA ALA A 298 3.17 -20.02 8.54
C ALA A 298 4.25 -19.82 7.46
N ALA A 299 4.08 -18.85 6.57
CA ALA A 299 5.05 -18.53 5.52
C ALA A 299 6.39 -18.05 6.10
N ARG A 300 6.33 -17.20 7.13
CA ARG A 300 7.50 -16.68 7.85
C ARG A 300 8.28 -17.80 8.54
N ALA A 301 7.58 -18.69 9.25
CA ALA A 301 8.20 -19.86 9.87
C ALA A 301 8.86 -20.79 8.84
N LYS A 302 8.22 -21.02 7.69
CA LYS A 302 8.77 -21.82 6.59
C LYS A 302 10.02 -21.19 5.98
N ALA A 303 10.10 -19.86 5.95
CA ALA A 303 11.25 -19.11 5.46
C ALA A 303 12.39 -18.98 6.50
N GLY A 304 12.19 -19.45 7.74
CA GLY A 304 13.17 -19.32 8.82
C GLY A 304 13.28 -17.91 9.41
N LEU A 305 12.23 -17.09 9.24
CA LEU A 305 12.16 -15.72 9.73
C LEU A 305 11.49 -15.67 11.13
N SER A 306 11.96 -14.75 11.96
CA SER A 306 11.40 -14.45 13.28
C SER A 306 10.14 -13.59 13.16
N ALA A 307 9.38 -13.46 14.26
CA ALA A 307 8.19 -12.60 14.28
C ALA A 307 8.50 -11.11 14.04
N GLU A 308 9.70 -10.65 14.36
CA GLU A 308 10.12 -9.26 14.17
C GLU A 308 10.52 -8.94 12.73
N ASP A 309 10.89 -9.96 11.94
CA ASP A 309 11.30 -9.77 10.54
C ASP A 309 10.10 -9.40 9.66
N PHE A 310 8.92 -9.96 9.93
CA PHE A 310 7.68 -9.60 9.23
C PHE A 310 6.46 -9.74 10.14
N MET A 311 5.88 -8.61 10.53
CA MET A 311 4.79 -8.48 11.49
C MET A 311 3.45 -8.21 10.80
N ALA A 312 2.36 -8.72 11.36
CA ALA A 312 1.02 -8.18 11.15
C ALA A 312 0.60 -7.49 12.45
N LEU A 313 0.89 -6.20 12.56
CA LEU A 313 0.63 -5.43 13.79
C LEU A 313 -0.89 -5.32 14.01
N PRO A 314 -1.40 -5.48 15.24
CA PRO A 314 -2.72 -4.99 15.60
C PRO A 314 -2.87 -3.53 15.17
N PHE A 315 -4.01 -3.18 14.56
CA PHE A 315 -4.24 -1.80 14.15
C PHE A 315 -4.20 -0.87 15.35
N GLY A 316 -3.45 0.23 15.21
CA GLY A 316 -3.17 1.18 16.29
C GLY A 316 -1.94 0.85 17.13
N GLN A 317 -1.31 -0.33 16.97
CA GLN A 317 0.00 -0.58 17.56
C GLN A 317 1.09 0.17 16.77
N THR A 318 1.98 0.85 17.49
CA THR A 318 3.15 1.51 16.93
C THR A 318 4.38 0.62 17.09
N LEU A 319 5.06 0.33 15.97
CA LEU A 319 6.42 -0.19 15.98
C LEU A 319 7.39 0.99 16.09
N ILE A 320 8.34 0.91 17.01
CA ILE A 320 9.46 1.84 17.12
C ILE A 320 10.72 1.12 16.65
N VAL A 321 11.47 1.74 15.74
CA VAL A 321 12.76 1.28 15.25
C VAL A 321 13.79 2.36 15.57
N ASP A 322 14.66 2.06 16.53
CA ASP A 322 15.74 2.95 16.93
C ASP A 322 16.88 2.94 15.88
N ASP A 323 17.81 3.89 15.98
CA ASP A 323 19.02 3.98 15.13
C ASP A 323 20.00 2.83 15.35
#